data_AF-A0A8J7ILE1-F1
#
_entry.id   AF-A0A8J7ILE1-F1
#
_cell.length_a   1.000
_cell.length_b   1.000
_cell.length_c   1.000
_cell.angle_alpha   90.00
_cell.angle_beta   90.00
_cell.angle_gamma   90.00
#
_symmetry.space_group_name_H-M   'P 1'
#
loop_
_entity.id
_entity.type
_entity.pdbx_description
1 polymer ?
#
loop_
_entity_poly.entity_id
_entity_poly.type
_entity_poly.pdbx_seq_one_letter_code
_entity_poly.pdbx_strand_id
1 'polypeptide(L)'
;MANRFRILAKPVWQDISSHPVIPTLSLDQLRALDAFFDHLGQFALTDPLAEDFLAFASLGDGVSQLAHLHAALTMFDAADPKLAAIDEALSLVTAKKQHKGNSSKGRVHYTRSVSVAPNDLPTDWQAVLEGLRIRRTAGDKRAPASDIQARMAQKLGQYTLVMRREGLSEELHQEGLTAFYADLSTRISSRSGEPLRPATLRATWEELERFARHRSTYSDQLMGALRQTLKTLVDEEANTAQLKYGKLHGIGRPPDIIRDAHDLLEKAEKAVPPSKRHIQRNRAAAFALPAILPLRREWDKIIFGKTLFWDTDRYRFRGYKPGKTALLDGRREFPGSIHPMMSRFVDALVLQDNNPRYLEVLRDHAENSKRPLFVHPNGIPVAKNYVTNVWREIAGTGAQIARTSMHDYFGARGEEGVRMAMIMCNQHSRDTADSYIGSSVGEHELEMVSEDLLDEFEALSAMK
;
A
#
# COMPACT_ATOMS: atom_id res chain seq x y z
N MET A 1 -19.16 40.80 7.38
CA MET A 1 -20.13 41.13 8.44
C MET A 1 -21.19 40.04 8.64
N ALA A 2 -21.89 39.56 7.61
CA ALA A 2 -22.96 38.54 7.75
C ALA A 2 -22.56 37.25 8.52
N ASN A 3 -21.35 36.74 8.30
CA ASN A 3 -20.87 35.54 9.01
C ASN A 3 -20.63 35.76 10.52
N ARG A 4 -20.29 36.98 10.95
CA ARG A 4 -20.04 37.28 12.37
C ARG A 4 -21.35 37.26 13.15
N PHE A 5 -22.37 37.96 12.65
CA PHE A 5 -23.69 38.01 13.26
C PHE A 5 -24.30 36.61 13.37
N ARG A 6 -24.12 35.74 12.37
CA ARG A 6 -24.62 34.37 12.42
C ARG A 6 -23.97 33.54 13.54
N ILE A 7 -22.67 33.70 13.78
CA ILE A 7 -21.97 32.99 14.86
C ILE A 7 -22.47 33.50 16.22
N LEU A 8 -22.44 34.82 16.42
CA LEU A 8 -22.83 35.45 17.69
C LEU A 8 -24.32 35.30 18.04
N ALA A 9 -25.16 34.94 17.06
CA ALA A 9 -26.57 34.67 17.28
C ALA A 9 -26.85 33.29 17.90
N LYS A 10 -25.87 32.36 17.94
CA LYS A 10 -26.08 31.04 18.56
C LYS A 10 -26.26 31.19 20.09
N PRO A 11 -27.06 30.31 20.74
CA PRO A 11 -27.31 30.38 22.18
C PRO A 11 -26.05 30.44 23.06
N VAL A 12 -25.01 29.67 22.71
CA VAL A 12 -23.75 29.61 23.48
C VAL A 12 -23.02 30.95 23.60
N TRP A 13 -23.30 31.90 22.69
CA TRP A 13 -22.69 33.23 22.72
C TRP A 13 -23.49 34.27 23.50
N GLN A 14 -24.75 33.98 23.86
CA GLN A 14 -25.64 34.98 24.48
C GLN A 14 -25.10 35.45 25.84
N ASP A 15 -24.62 34.52 26.66
CA ASP A 15 -24.12 34.78 28.02
C ASP A 15 -22.85 35.63 28.05
N ILE A 16 -22.07 35.60 26.97
CA ILE A 16 -20.81 36.35 26.86
C ILE A 16 -20.88 37.50 25.84
N SER A 17 -22.02 37.71 25.18
CA SER A 17 -22.18 38.64 24.04
C SER A 17 -21.77 40.09 24.32
N SER A 18 -21.84 40.53 25.58
CA SER A 18 -21.45 41.86 26.04
C SER A 18 -19.96 42.00 26.39
N HIS A 19 -19.20 40.89 26.36
CA HIS A 19 -17.79 40.90 26.77
C HIS A 19 -16.95 41.79 25.84
N PRO A 20 -16.11 42.71 26.38
CA PRO A 20 -15.42 43.73 25.59
C PRO A 20 -14.40 43.17 24.58
N VAL A 21 -13.96 41.92 24.77
CA VAL A 21 -13.07 41.22 23.83
C VAL A 21 -13.80 40.81 22.56
N ILE A 22 -15.09 40.47 22.63
CA ILE A 22 -15.82 39.91 21.49
C ILE A 22 -15.75 40.80 20.26
N PRO A 23 -15.96 42.13 20.30
CA PRO A 23 -15.83 42.99 19.12
C PRO A 23 -14.43 43.01 18.49
N THR A 24 -13.40 42.72 19.27
CA THR A 24 -11.99 42.80 18.84
C THR A 24 -11.47 41.53 18.16
N LEU A 25 -12.15 40.40 18.34
CA LEU A 25 -11.77 39.12 17.72
C LEU A 25 -11.83 39.21 16.20
N SER A 26 -10.80 38.71 15.51
CA SER A 26 -10.85 38.43 14.08
C SER A 26 -11.91 37.36 13.76
N LEU A 27 -12.32 37.26 12.48
CA LEU A 27 -13.32 36.28 12.09
C LEU A 27 -12.82 34.83 12.30
N ASP A 28 -11.54 34.56 12.11
CA ASP A 28 -11.00 33.21 12.25
C ASP A 28 -10.81 32.81 13.72
N GLN A 29 -10.45 33.75 14.59
CA GLN A 29 -10.50 33.56 16.06
C GLN A 29 -11.93 33.27 16.53
N LEU A 30 -12.91 34.02 16.04
CA LEU A 30 -14.31 33.82 16.38
C LEU A 30 -14.82 32.45 15.91
N ARG A 31 -14.45 32.02 14.70
CA ARG A 31 -14.78 30.67 14.18
C ARG A 31 -14.12 29.56 14.98
N ALA A 32 -12.87 29.74 15.39
CA ALA A 32 -12.16 28.76 16.20
C ALA A 32 -12.81 28.58 17.57
N LEU A 33 -13.18 29.67 18.25
CA LEU A 33 -13.96 29.62 19.50
C LEU A 33 -15.32 28.97 19.31
N ASP A 34 -16.04 29.34 18.26
CA ASP A 34 -17.38 28.78 17.98
C ASP A 34 -17.33 27.27 17.76
N ALA A 35 -16.39 26.81 16.94
CA ALA A 35 -16.15 25.38 16.73
C ALA A 35 -15.69 24.68 18.01
N PHE A 36 -14.93 25.35 18.87
CA PHE A 36 -14.50 24.80 20.15
C PHE A 36 -15.67 24.67 21.14
N PHE A 37 -16.59 25.62 21.19
CA PHE A 37 -17.81 25.50 21.98
C PHE A 37 -18.70 24.34 21.49
N ASP A 38 -18.84 24.19 20.18
CA ASP A 38 -19.52 23.02 19.61
C ASP A 38 -18.81 21.71 20.03
N HIS A 39 -17.46 21.70 20.07
CA HIS A 39 -16.66 20.57 20.56
C HIS A 39 -16.87 20.28 22.05
N LEU A 40 -16.83 21.31 22.91
CA LEU A 40 -17.10 21.15 24.36
C LEU A 40 -18.49 20.57 24.59
N GLY A 41 -19.49 21.08 23.88
CA GLY A 41 -20.87 20.58 23.96
C GLY A 41 -21.00 19.14 23.47
N GLN A 42 -20.37 18.80 22.34
CA GLN A 42 -20.42 17.45 21.77
C GLN A 42 -19.84 16.39 22.72
N PHE A 43 -18.76 16.70 23.44
CA PHE A 43 -18.07 15.76 24.34
C PHE A 43 -18.36 16.01 25.82
N ALA A 44 -19.32 16.88 26.14
CA ALA A 44 -19.71 17.25 27.50
C ALA A 44 -18.53 17.66 28.39
N LEU A 45 -17.62 18.47 27.84
CA LEU A 45 -16.37 18.86 28.49
C LEU A 45 -16.58 20.11 29.34
N THR A 46 -16.23 20.02 30.62
CA THR A 46 -16.29 21.15 31.56
C THR A 46 -14.91 21.76 31.84
N ASP A 47 -13.86 20.94 31.86
CA ASP A 47 -12.47 21.36 32.04
C ASP A 47 -11.56 20.63 31.03
N PRO A 48 -11.37 21.19 29.81
CA PRO A 48 -10.65 20.52 28.74
C PRO A 48 -9.15 20.40 29.04
N LEU A 49 -8.59 19.21 28.79
CA LEU A 49 -7.18 18.88 28.93
C LEU A 49 -6.46 18.98 27.57
N ALA A 50 -5.14 18.81 27.57
CA ALA A 50 -4.32 18.85 26.34
C ALA A 50 -4.80 17.85 25.27
N GLU A 51 -5.30 16.68 25.69
CA GLU A 51 -5.87 15.67 24.78
C GLU A 51 -7.18 16.10 24.10
N ASP A 52 -8.00 16.94 24.76
CA ASP A 52 -9.22 17.52 24.16
C ASP A 52 -8.84 18.53 23.06
N PHE A 53 -7.86 19.37 23.33
CA PHE A 53 -7.34 20.32 22.35
C PHE A 53 -6.67 19.63 21.16
N LEU A 54 -5.98 18.51 21.39
CA LEU A 54 -5.41 17.68 20.33
C LEU A 54 -6.51 17.03 19.46
N ALA A 55 -7.59 16.55 20.08
CA ALA A 55 -8.73 15.99 19.37
C ALA A 55 -9.45 17.05 18.55
N PHE A 56 -9.69 18.23 19.13
CA PHE A 56 -10.22 19.40 18.43
C PHE A 56 -9.39 19.75 17.18
N ALA A 57 -8.06 19.81 17.32
CA ALA A 57 -7.17 20.05 16.19
C ALA A 57 -7.20 18.92 15.14
N SER A 58 -7.32 17.66 15.58
CA SER A 58 -7.38 16.49 14.69
C SER A 58 -8.68 16.40 13.88
N LEU A 59 -9.79 16.90 14.43
CA LEU A 59 -11.11 16.87 13.79
C LEU A 59 -11.37 18.09 12.87
N GLY A 60 -10.56 19.14 12.97
CA GLY A 60 -10.68 20.34 12.15
C GLY A 60 -9.39 20.71 11.40
N ASP A 61 -9.03 22.01 11.38
CA ASP A 61 -7.94 22.54 10.52
C ASP A 61 -6.55 22.47 11.18
N GLY A 62 -6.35 21.56 12.14
CA GLY A 62 -5.06 21.29 12.76
C GLY A 62 -4.44 22.51 13.44
N VAL A 63 -3.18 22.80 13.08
CA VAL A 63 -2.39 23.89 13.69
C VAL A 63 -3.08 25.25 13.60
N SER A 64 -3.71 25.56 12.47
CA SER A 64 -4.27 26.90 12.23
C SER A 64 -5.48 27.17 13.14
N GLN A 65 -6.37 26.20 13.27
CA GLN A 65 -7.53 26.32 14.15
C GLN A 65 -7.12 26.44 15.61
N LEU A 66 -6.15 25.63 16.04
CA LEU A 66 -5.68 25.64 17.41
C LEU A 66 -4.92 26.93 17.75
N ALA A 67 -4.14 27.50 16.81
CA ALA A 67 -3.47 28.77 17.00
C ALA A 67 -4.47 29.95 17.09
N HIS A 68 -5.54 29.93 16.29
CA HIS A 68 -6.61 30.91 16.40
C HIS A 68 -7.39 30.78 17.72
N LEU A 69 -7.64 29.56 18.20
CA LEU A 69 -8.26 29.32 19.50
C LEU A 69 -7.37 29.86 20.64
N HIS A 70 -6.07 29.53 20.62
CA HIS A 70 -5.09 30.05 21.58
C HIS A 70 -5.14 31.59 21.63
N ALA A 71 -4.95 32.24 20.48
CA ALA A 71 -4.93 33.69 20.39
C ALA A 71 -6.25 34.33 20.86
N ALA A 72 -7.39 33.68 20.61
CA ALA A 72 -8.68 34.17 21.08
C ALA A 72 -8.81 34.08 22.61
N LEU A 73 -8.47 32.93 23.20
CA LEU A 73 -8.55 32.73 24.66
C LEU A 73 -7.57 33.61 25.43
N THR A 74 -6.36 33.84 24.92
CA THR A 74 -5.40 34.79 25.51
C THR A 74 -5.96 36.21 25.61
N MET A 75 -6.84 36.62 24.69
CA MET A 75 -7.47 37.94 24.76
C MET A 75 -8.53 38.03 25.86
N PHE A 76 -9.17 36.91 26.25
CA PHE A 76 -10.10 36.86 27.38
C PHE A 76 -9.34 36.84 28.71
N ASP A 77 -8.35 35.97 28.83
CA ASP A 77 -7.49 35.87 30.01
C ASP A 77 -6.12 35.30 29.63
N ALA A 78 -5.09 36.15 29.67
CA ALA A 78 -3.72 35.74 29.35
C ALA A 78 -3.09 34.86 30.45
N ALA A 79 -3.70 34.79 31.63
CA ALA A 79 -3.24 33.97 32.75
C ALA A 79 -4.02 32.66 32.92
N ASP A 80 -4.97 32.33 32.02
CA ASP A 80 -5.74 31.09 32.11
C ASP A 80 -4.79 29.88 32.02
N PRO A 81 -4.73 29.00 33.04
CA PRO A 81 -3.88 27.81 33.03
C PRO A 81 -4.15 26.87 31.84
N LYS A 82 -5.33 26.93 31.21
CA LYS A 82 -5.67 26.12 30.02
C LYS A 82 -4.84 26.50 28.79
N LEU A 83 -4.25 27.70 28.74
CA LEU A 83 -3.36 28.08 27.64
C LEU A 83 -2.14 27.14 27.55
N ALA A 84 -1.63 26.66 28.69
CA ALA A 84 -0.53 25.69 28.72
C ALA A 84 -0.92 24.34 28.07
N ALA A 85 -2.16 23.88 28.24
CA ALA A 85 -2.66 22.67 27.59
C ALA A 85 -2.80 22.85 26.07
N ILE A 86 -3.16 24.04 25.62
CA ILE A 86 -3.22 24.39 24.19
C ILE A 86 -1.80 24.45 23.60
N ASP A 87 -0.84 25.02 24.32
CA ASP A 87 0.57 25.06 23.91
C ASP A 87 1.17 23.66 23.73
N GLU A 88 0.86 22.74 24.64
CA GLU A 88 1.26 21.34 24.52
C GLU A 88 0.68 20.71 23.24
N ALA A 89 -0.62 20.85 23.01
CA ALA A 89 -1.26 20.36 21.79
C ALA A 89 -0.70 21.02 20.51
N LEU A 90 -0.45 22.33 20.52
CA LEU A 90 0.15 23.06 19.41
C LEU A 90 1.55 22.54 19.08
N SER A 91 2.37 22.28 20.09
CA SER A 91 3.71 21.70 19.93
C SER A 91 3.63 20.34 19.20
N LEU A 92 2.72 19.47 19.65
CA LEU A 92 2.51 18.15 19.06
C LEU A 92 2.05 18.21 17.60
N VAL A 93 1.00 19.00 17.30
CA VAL A 93 0.43 19.09 15.95
C VAL A 93 1.42 19.79 15.00
N THR A 94 2.16 20.79 15.48
CA THR A 94 3.19 21.48 14.69
C THR A 94 4.35 20.55 14.34
N ALA A 95 4.85 19.78 15.31
CA ALA A 95 5.91 18.79 15.07
C ALA A 95 5.49 17.75 14.02
N LYS A 96 4.23 17.30 14.04
CA LYS A 96 3.66 16.43 13.00
C LYS A 96 3.61 17.09 11.64
N LYS A 97 3.09 18.33 11.55
CA LYS A 97 2.95 19.10 10.29
C LYS A 97 4.30 19.39 9.62
N GLN A 98 5.35 19.63 10.42
CA GLN A 98 6.70 19.89 9.93
C GLN A 98 7.44 18.63 9.43
N HIS A 99 6.90 17.43 9.65
CA HIS A 99 7.52 16.20 9.20
C HIS A 99 7.69 16.20 7.67
N LYS A 100 8.94 16.15 7.22
CA LYS A 100 9.28 15.98 5.80
C LYS A 100 9.26 14.49 5.46
N GLY A 101 8.07 14.00 5.13
CA GLY A 101 7.93 12.66 4.57
C GLY A 101 8.58 12.58 3.19
N ASN A 102 9.11 11.42 2.83
CA ASN A 102 9.45 11.12 1.44
C ASN A 102 8.15 11.03 0.64
N SER A 103 7.72 12.16 0.07
CA SER A 103 6.53 12.21 -0.78
C SER A 103 6.64 11.18 -1.91
N SER A 104 5.50 10.66 -2.38
CA SER A 104 5.42 9.80 -3.57
C SER A 104 5.89 10.47 -4.88
N LYS A 105 6.47 11.67 -4.83
CA LYS A 105 6.95 12.46 -5.96
C LYS A 105 7.88 11.63 -6.83
N GLY A 106 7.35 11.21 -7.98
CA GLY A 106 8.06 10.77 -9.18
C GLY A 106 8.95 9.53 -9.01
N ARG A 107 8.93 8.64 -10.01
CA ARG A 107 10.09 7.76 -10.17
C ARG A 107 11.30 8.65 -10.44
N VAL A 108 12.40 8.44 -9.73
CA VAL A 108 13.70 8.98 -10.14
C VAL A 108 13.91 8.59 -11.60
N HIS A 109 14.15 9.59 -12.45
CA HIS A 109 14.49 9.34 -13.85
C HIS A 109 15.92 8.79 -13.89
N TYR A 110 16.05 7.47 -14.05
CA TYR A 110 17.34 6.84 -14.29
C TYR A 110 17.70 6.98 -15.77
N THR A 111 18.94 7.37 -16.07
CA THR A 111 19.52 7.25 -17.41
C THR A 111 19.48 5.78 -17.83
N ARG A 112 18.94 5.49 -19.02
CA ARG A 112 18.85 4.12 -19.53
C ARG A 112 20.25 3.63 -19.91
N SER A 113 20.77 2.63 -19.21
CA SER A 113 22.08 2.02 -19.50
C SER A 113 22.00 0.67 -20.20
N VAL A 114 20.83 0.03 -20.20
CA VAL A 114 20.65 -1.35 -20.68
C VAL A 114 19.57 -1.50 -21.76
N SER A 115 19.02 -0.39 -22.26
CA SER A 115 18.01 -0.35 -23.33
C SER A 115 18.00 1.00 -24.05
N VAL A 116 17.64 1.04 -25.33
CA VAL A 116 17.28 2.31 -26.00
C VAL A 116 15.89 2.82 -25.57
N ALA A 117 15.56 4.08 -25.85
CA ALA A 117 14.22 4.59 -25.56
C ALA A 117 13.20 4.06 -26.60
N PRO A 118 11.89 3.99 -26.27
CA PRO A 118 10.87 3.52 -27.21
C PRO A 118 10.85 4.28 -28.54
N ASN A 119 11.13 5.59 -28.51
CA ASN A 119 11.18 6.43 -29.72
C ASN A 119 12.43 6.20 -30.57
N ASP A 120 13.42 5.48 -30.05
CA ASP A 120 14.65 5.13 -30.76
C ASP A 120 14.60 3.72 -31.36
N LEU A 121 13.46 3.02 -31.24
CA LEU A 121 13.25 1.72 -31.89
C LEU A 121 13.08 1.88 -33.41
N PRO A 122 13.22 0.81 -34.22
CA PRO A 122 12.83 0.83 -35.62
C PRO A 122 11.42 1.40 -35.82
N THR A 123 11.24 2.27 -36.82
CA THR A 123 9.99 3.02 -37.04
C THR A 123 8.77 2.11 -37.23
N ASP A 124 8.97 0.99 -37.92
CA ASP A 124 7.95 -0.03 -38.13
C ASP A 124 7.58 -0.73 -36.81
N TRP A 125 8.55 -0.98 -35.92
CA TRP A 125 8.27 -1.52 -34.59
C TRP A 125 7.48 -0.54 -33.72
N GLN A 126 7.80 0.75 -33.79
CA GLN A 126 7.03 1.81 -33.12
C GLN A 126 5.57 1.81 -33.61
N ALA A 127 5.35 1.69 -34.92
CA ALA A 127 4.01 1.63 -35.50
C ALA A 127 3.21 0.41 -35.02
N VAL A 128 3.84 -0.76 -34.90
CA VAL A 128 3.19 -1.96 -34.34
C VAL A 128 2.79 -1.75 -32.88
N LEU A 129 3.69 -1.23 -32.05
CA LEU A 129 3.42 -0.98 -30.64
C LEU A 129 2.29 0.04 -30.44
N GLU A 130 2.28 1.10 -31.25
CA GLU A 130 1.23 2.12 -31.22
C GLU A 130 -0.12 1.54 -31.68
N GLY A 131 -0.12 0.70 -32.73
CA GLY A 131 -1.32 -0.02 -33.16
C GLY A 131 -1.91 -0.91 -32.07
N LEU A 132 -1.06 -1.62 -31.30
CA LEU A 132 -1.50 -2.40 -30.14
C LEU A 132 -2.08 -1.53 -29.04
N ARG A 133 -1.49 -0.35 -28.80
CA ARG A 133 -1.98 0.63 -27.82
C ARG A 133 -3.36 1.15 -28.19
N ILE A 134 -3.54 1.60 -29.43
CA ILE A 134 -4.81 2.09 -29.96
C ILE A 134 -5.90 1.03 -29.85
N ARG A 135 -5.62 -0.20 -30.31
CA ARG A 135 -6.57 -1.33 -30.20
C ARG A 135 -6.98 -1.59 -28.76
N ARG A 136 -6.02 -1.57 -27.82
CA ARG A 136 -6.32 -1.79 -26.40
C ARG A 136 -7.19 -0.69 -25.82
N THR A 137 -6.91 0.58 -26.15
CA THR A 137 -7.73 1.72 -25.73
C THR A 137 -9.14 1.65 -26.31
N ALA A 138 -9.29 1.15 -27.54
CA ALA A 138 -10.58 0.90 -28.18
C ALA A 138 -11.35 -0.31 -27.60
N GLY A 139 -10.81 -0.99 -26.57
CA GLY A 139 -11.50 -2.09 -25.89
C GLY A 139 -11.18 -3.49 -26.44
N ASP A 140 -10.27 -3.63 -27.39
CA ASP A 140 -9.87 -4.94 -27.92
C ASP A 140 -9.13 -5.76 -26.85
N LYS A 141 -9.81 -6.80 -26.34
CA LYS A 141 -9.26 -7.71 -25.33
C LYS A 141 -8.14 -8.61 -25.90
N ARG A 142 -8.00 -8.76 -27.21
CA ARG A 142 -6.91 -9.51 -27.88
C ARG A 142 -5.61 -8.71 -27.93
N ALA A 143 -5.68 -7.37 -27.85
CA ALA A 143 -4.50 -6.56 -27.68
C ALA A 143 -3.92 -6.75 -26.26
N PRO A 144 -2.59 -6.93 -26.11
CA PRO A 144 -1.98 -7.11 -24.80
C PRO A 144 -2.29 -5.95 -23.86
N ALA A 145 -2.32 -6.22 -22.55
CA ALA A 145 -2.51 -5.18 -21.54
C ALA A 145 -1.38 -4.14 -21.60
N SER A 146 -1.64 -2.91 -21.13
CA SER A 146 -0.68 -1.79 -21.25
C SER A 146 0.65 -2.04 -20.57
N ASP A 147 0.67 -2.79 -19.46
CA ASP A 147 1.89 -3.19 -18.76
C ASP A 147 2.69 -4.25 -19.53
N ILE A 148 2.02 -5.11 -20.30
CA ILE A 148 2.64 -6.05 -21.24
C ILE A 148 3.24 -5.28 -22.41
N GLN A 149 2.50 -4.35 -23.02
CA GLN A 149 3.02 -3.52 -24.11
C GLN A 149 4.27 -2.72 -23.69
N ALA A 150 4.25 -2.14 -22.49
CA ALA A 150 5.41 -1.44 -21.94
C ALA A 150 6.62 -2.36 -21.73
N ARG A 151 6.38 -3.61 -21.30
CA ARG A 151 7.44 -4.62 -21.15
C ARG A 151 8.00 -5.05 -22.49
N MET A 152 7.13 -5.27 -23.48
CA MET A 152 7.50 -5.58 -24.85
C MET A 152 8.41 -4.49 -25.43
N ALA A 153 8.00 -3.22 -25.36
CA ALA A 153 8.83 -2.09 -25.77
C ALA A 153 10.18 -2.04 -25.04
N GLN A 154 10.18 -2.33 -23.72
CA GLN A 154 11.42 -2.41 -22.95
C GLN A 154 12.35 -3.52 -23.48
N LYS A 155 11.82 -4.72 -23.78
CA LYS A 155 12.63 -5.86 -24.26
C LYS A 155 13.15 -5.67 -25.67
N LEU A 156 12.35 -5.09 -26.55
CA LEU A 156 12.80 -4.64 -27.87
C LEU A 156 13.93 -3.61 -27.74
N GLY A 157 13.79 -2.65 -26.82
CA GLY A 157 14.86 -1.67 -26.59
C GLY A 157 16.14 -2.28 -26.02
N GLN A 158 16.06 -3.38 -25.26
CA GLN A 158 17.24 -4.14 -24.82
C GLN A 158 17.91 -4.85 -26.00
N TYR A 159 17.12 -5.46 -26.88
CA TYR A 159 17.60 -6.12 -28.09
C TYR A 159 18.31 -5.13 -29.03
N THR A 160 17.64 -4.02 -29.38
CA THR A 160 18.18 -2.98 -30.27
C THR A 160 19.50 -2.42 -29.74
N LEU A 161 19.63 -2.24 -28.42
CA LEU A 161 20.90 -1.78 -27.83
C LEU A 161 22.04 -2.77 -28.11
N VAL A 162 21.80 -4.07 -27.96
CA VAL A 162 22.80 -5.10 -28.26
C VAL A 162 23.10 -5.12 -29.75
N MET A 163 22.09 -5.05 -30.63
CA MET A 163 22.33 -5.06 -32.08
C MET A 163 23.20 -3.88 -32.52
N ARG A 164 22.93 -2.68 -32.01
CA ARG A 164 23.77 -1.49 -32.25
C ARG A 164 25.21 -1.67 -31.78
N ARG A 165 25.39 -2.28 -30.60
CA ARG A 165 26.73 -2.53 -30.03
C ARG A 165 27.52 -3.53 -30.86
N GLU A 166 26.87 -4.59 -31.34
CA GLU A 166 27.49 -5.63 -32.16
C GLU A 166 27.58 -5.26 -33.65
N GLY A 167 27.04 -4.11 -34.07
CA GLY A 167 26.99 -3.71 -35.48
C GLY A 167 26.06 -4.57 -36.34
N LEU A 168 25.08 -5.22 -35.74
CA LEU A 168 24.10 -6.08 -36.40
C LEU A 168 22.83 -5.30 -36.78
N SER A 169 22.01 -5.91 -37.65
CA SER A 169 20.70 -5.38 -37.99
C SER A 169 19.81 -5.26 -36.75
N GLU A 170 19.07 -4.15 -36.62
CA GLU A 170 18.11 -3.97 -35.53
C GLU A 170 16.85 -4.85 -35.67
N GLU A 171 16.65 -5.45 -36.84
CA GLU A 171 15.53 -6.36 -37.11
C GLU A 171 15.67 -7.69 -36.34
N LEU A 172 14.57 -8.40 -36.03
CA LEU A 172 14.73 -9.73 -35.42
C LEU A 172 15.28 -10.72 -36.47
N HIS A 173 16.44 -11.28 -36.18
CA HIS A 173 17.05 -12.37 -36.95
C HIS A 173 17.78 -13.35 -36.03
N GLN A 174 18.09 -14.55 -36.54
CA GLN A 174 18.65 -15.64 -35.73
C GLN A 174 19.99 -15.27 -35.08
N GLU A 175 20.93 -14.72 -35.84
CA GLU A 175 22.23 -14.27 -35.32
C GLU A 175 22.08 -13.23 -34.21
N GLY A 176 21.17 -12.27 -34.37
CA GLY A 176 20.90 -11.25 -33.35
C GLY A 176 20.25 -11.84 -32.09
N LEU A 177 19.37 -12.84 -32.23
CA LEU A 177 18.82 -13.55 -31.07
C LEU A 177 19.89 -14.32 -30.30
N THR A 178 20.85 -14.94 -30.99
CA THR A 178 22.01 -15.60 -30.38
C THR A 178 22.89 -14.60 -29.63
N ALA A 179 23.25 -13.48 -30.27
CA ALA A 179 24.02 -12.42 -29.64
C ALA A 179 23.29 -11.83 -28.42
N PHE A 180 21.98 -11.63 -28.51
CA PHE A 180 21.17 -11.14 -27.40
C PHE A 180 21.08 -12.14 -26.25
N TYR A 181 20.99 -13.44 -26.52
CA TYR A 181 21.04 -14.47 -25.48
C TYR A 181 22.38 -14.49 -24.75
N ALA A 182 23.49 -14.46 -25.50
CA ALA A 182 24.84 -14.42 -24.92
C ALA A 182 25.07 -13.16 -24.06
N ASP A 183 24.55 -12.01 -24.50
CA ASP A 183 24.61 -10.79 -23.71
C ASP A 183 23.77 -10.91 -22.43
N LEU A 184 22.53 -11.39 -22.52
CA LEU A 184 21.67 -11.52 -21.35
C LEU A 184 22.16 -12.56 -20.34
N SER A 185 22.73 -13.68 -20.80
CA SER A 185 23.20 -14.76 -19.93
C SER A 185 24.46 -14.38 -19.13
N THR A 186 25.22 -13.38 -19.61
CA THR A 186 26.40 -12.84 -18.91
C THR A 186 26.10 -11.62 -18.05
N ARG A 187 24.88 -11.06 -18.12
CA ARG A 187 24.50 -9.90 -17.30
C ARG A 187 24.38 -10.26 -15.82
N ILE A 188 24.96 -9.38 -15.00
CA ILE A 188 24.80 -9.40 -13.55
C ILE A 188 23.72 -8.40 -13.14
N SER A 189 22.76 -8.87 -12.35
CA SER A 189 21.71 -8.02 -11.78
C SER A 189 22.31 -7.08 -10.74
N SER A 190 22.26 -5.77 -11.00
CA SER A 190 22.71 -4.74 -10.05
C SER A 190 22.00 -4.79 -8.70
N ARG A 191 20.82 -5.44 -8.64
CA ARG A 191 20.05 -5.59 -7.41
C ARG A 191 20.51 -6.76 -6.55
N SER A 192 20.99 -7.84 -7.15
CA SER A 192 21.36 -9.07 -6.44
C SER A 192 22.84 -9.39 -6.46
N GLY A 193 23.63 -8.80 -7.36
CA GLY A 193 25.01 -9.21 -7.60
C GLY A 193 25.16 -10.54 -8.35
N GLU A 194 24.03 -11.16 -8.71
CA GLU A 194 23.95 -12.50 -9.31
C GLU A 194 23.61 -12.45 -10.80
N PRO A 195 23.94 -13.51 -11.58
CA PRO A 195 23.48 -13.68 -12.95
C PRO A 195 21.95 -13.57 -13.09
N LEU A 196 21.49 -13.15 -14.26
CA LEU A 196 20.06 -13.15 -14.57
C LEU A 196 19.49 -14.56 -14.49
N ARG A 197 18.39 -14.72 -13.77
CA ARG A 197 17.73 -16.02 -13.59
C ARG A 197 17.04 -16.48 -14.89
N PRO A 198 16.85 -17.80 -15.09
CA PRO A 198 16.09 -18.35 -16.21
C PRO A 198 14.72 -17.70 -16.39
N ALA A 199 13.99 -17.42 -15.30
CA ALA A 199 12.71 -16.71 -15.36
C ALA A 199 12.77 -15.31 -16.02
N THR A 200 13.90 -14.60 -15.86
CA THR A 200 14.12 -13.28 -16.49
C THR A 200 14.41 -13.42 -17.98
N LEU A 201 15.18 -14.44 -18.36
CA LEU A 201 15.43 -14.80 -19.75
C LEU A 201 14.12 -15.23 -20.41
N ARG A 202 13.39 -16.20 -19.84
CA ARG A 202 12.09 -16.65 -20.33
C ARG A 202 11.11 -15.50 -20.55
N ALA A 203 10.95 -14.62 -19.56
CA ALA A 203 10.08 -13.45 -19.69
C ALA A 203 10.55 -12.46 -20.77
N THR A 204 11.84 -12.45 -21.10
CA THR A 204 12.37 -11.64 -22.21
C THR A 204 12.00 -12.26 -23.55
N TRP A 205 12.23 -13.57 -23.73
CA TRP A 205 11.86 -14.30 -24.95
C TRP A 205 10.35 -14.33 -25.18
N GLU A 206 9.55 -14.43 -24.12
CA GLU A 206 8.09 -14.37 -24.21
C GLU A 206 7.61 -13.06 -24.85
N GLU A 207 8.21 -11.92 -24.51
CA GLU A 207 7.82 -10.64 -25.11
C GLU A 207 8.34 -10.46 -26.54
N LEU A 208 9.51 -11.01 -26.88
CA LEU A 208 10.02 -11.00 -28.26
C LEU A 208 9.14 -11.85 -29.18
N GLU A 209 8.77 -13.06 -28.76
CA GLU A 209 7.86 -13.92 -29.52
C GLU A 209 6.46 -13.28 -29.63
N ARG A 210 5.95 -12.69 -28.54
CA ARG A 210 4.66 -11.99 -28.57
C ARG A 210 4.67 -10.82 -29.55
N PHE A 211 5.74 -10.03 -29.58
CA PHE A 211 5.90 -8.96 -30.56
C PHE A 211 5.94 -9.51 -32.00
N ALA A 212 6.78 -10.51 -32.25
CA ALA A 212 6.94 -11.11 -33.57
C ALA A 212 5.60 -11.65 -34.11
N ARG A 213 4.80 -12.27 -33.24
CA ARG A 213 3.45 -12.75 -33.55
C ARG A 213 2.48 -11.62 -33.95
N HIS A 214 2.55 -10.46 -33.28
CA HIS A 214 1.72 -9.31 -33.61
C HIS A 214 2.17 -8.55 -34.85
N ARG A 215 3.48 -8.54 -35.14
CA ARG A 215 4.01 -7.96 -36.38
C ARG A 215 3.68 -8.83 -37.59
N SER A 216 3.63 -10.15 -37.43
CA SER A 216 3.15 -11.12 -38.44
C SER A 216 3.86 -11.08 -39.82
N THR A 217 5.05 -10.47 -39.90
CA THR A 217 5.87 -10.40 -41.13
C THR A 217 7.13 -11.27 -41.07
N TYR A 218 7.42 -11.89 -39.93
CA TYR A 218 8.60 -12.73 -39.73
C TYR A 218 8.40 -14.15 -40.27
N SER A 219 9.49 -14.78 -40.71
CA SER A 219 9.44 -16.14 -41.27
C SER A 219 9.08 -17.19 -40.21
N ASP A 220 8.46 -18.29 -40.66
CA ASP A 220 8.15 -19.43 -39.79
C ASP A 220 9.40 -20.04 -39.15
N GLN A 221 10.54 -19.98 -39.83
CA GLN A 221 11.83 -20.42 -39.29
C GLN A 221 12.24 -19.60 -38.06
N LEU A 222 12.15 -18.26 -38.14
CA LEU A 222 12.47 -17.37 -37.02
C LEU A 222 11.48 -17.55 -35.86
N MET A 223 10.18 -17.67 -36.18
CA MET A 223 9.15 -17.95 -35.18
C MET A 223 9.37 -19.30 -34.49
N GLY A 224 9.80 -20.33 -35.24
CA GLY A 224 10.17 -21.63 -34.72
C GLY A 224 11.36 -21.55 -33.76
N ALA A 225 12.41 -20.81 -34.13
CA ALA A 225 13.58 -20.59 -33.27
C ALA A 225 13.20 -19.89 -31.95
N LEU A 226 12.40 -18.82 -32.00
CA LEU A 226 11.91 -18.12 -30.80
C LEU A 226 11.13 -19.05 -29.86
N ARG A 227 10.22 -19.86 -30.41
CA ARG A 227 9.42 -20.82 -29.61
C ARG A 227 10.29 -21.92 -29.01
N GLN A 228 11.28 -22.41 -29.75
CA GLN A 228 12.19 -23.44 -29.26
C GLN A 228 13.04 -22.92 -28.08
N THR A 229 13.63 -21.73 -28.19
CA THR A 229 14.38 -21.13 -27.08
C THR A 229 13.45 -20.84 -25.89
N LEU A 230 12.24 -20.34 -26.14
CA LEU A 230 11.26 -20.12 -25.08
C LEU A 230 10.92 -21.42 -24.34
N LYS A 231 10.77 -22.54 -25.05
CA LYS A 231 10.52 -23.86 -24.45
C LYS A 231 11.69 -24.29 -23.56
N THR A 232 12.93 -24.21 -24.04
CA THR A 232 14.12 -24.52 -23.23
C THR A 232 14.18 -23.67 -21.97
N LEU A 233 13.89 -22.36 -22.06
CA LEU A 233 13.87 -21.46 -20.92
C LEU A 233 12.74 -21.75 -19.92
N VAL A 234 11.61 -22.30 -20.38
CA VAL A 234 10.54 -22.80 -19.50
C VAL A 234 11.03 -24.01 -18.71
N ASP A 235 11.69 -24.96 -19.37
CA ASP A 235 12.22 -26.17 -18.74
C ASP A 235 13.33 -25.83 -17.72
N GLU A 236 14.24 -24.90 -18.05
CA GLU A 236 15.26 -24.39 -17.14
C GLU A 236 14.68 -23.67 -15.92
N GLU A 237 13.62 -22.86 -16.11
CA GLU A 237 12.94 -22.21 -14.98
C GLU A 237 12.29 -23.24 -14.06
N ALA A 238 11.66 -24.28 -14.61
CA ALA A 238 11.04 -25.35 -13.82
C ALA A 238 12.06 -26.11 -12.97
N ASN A 239 13.30 -26.26 -13.46
CA ASN A 239 14.41 -26.91 -12.76
C ASN A 239 15.16 -26.00 -11.76
N THR A 240 14.77 -24.73 -11.63
CA THR A 240 15.40 -23.79 -10.70
C THR A 240 14.58 -23.64 -9.41
N ALA A 241 15.21 -23.81 -8.25
CA ALA A 241 14.56 -23.62 -6.95
C ALA A 241 13.88 -22.23 -6.84
N GLN A 242 12.60 -22.23 -6.50
CA GLN A 242 11.83 -20.98 -6.41
C GLN A 242 12.26 -20.15 -5.19
N LEU A 243 12.70 -18.90 -5.45
CA LEU A 243 13.16 -17.95 -4.42
C LEU A 243 12.23 -17.70 -3.25
N LYS A 244 10.93 -17.93 -3.44
CA LYS A 244 9.92 -17.53 -2.45
C LYS A 244 9.97 -18.43 -1.22
N TYR A 245 10.24 -19.73 -1.38
CA TYR A 245 10.26 -20.67 -0.26
C TYR A 245 11.49 -20.49 0.63
N GLY A 246 12.67 -20.26 0.05
CA GLY A 246 13.88 -19.97 0.84
C GLY A 246 13.79 -18.69 1.67
N LYS A 247 12.92 -17.73 1.27
CA LYS A 247 12.63 -16.53 2.06
C LYS A 247 11.54 -16.73 3.10
N LEU A 248 10.78 -17.82 3.04
CA LEU A 248 9.66 -18.10 3.93
C LEU A 248 10.16 -18.50 5.33
N HIS A 249 11.19 -19.34 5.38
CA HIS A 249 11.71 -19.91 6.63
C HIS A 249 12.23 -18.86 7.63
N GLY A 250 12.64 -17.67 7.18
CA GLY A 250 13.16 -16.61 8.05
C GLY A 250 12.12 -15.63 8.60
N ILE A 251 10.83 -15.76 8.23
CA ILE A 251 9.79 -14.74 8.52
C ILE A 251 8.82 -15.20 9.62
N GLY A 252 8.78 -16.51 9.91
CA GLY A 252 7.79 -17.11 10.80
C GLY A 252 6.44 -17.37 10.11
N ARG A 253 5.53 -17.99 10.86
CA ARG A 253 4.16 -18.29 10.41
C ARG A 253 3.27 -17.04 10.57
N PRO A 254 2.07 -16.98 9.95
CA PRO A 254 1.18 -15.82 10.12
C PRO A 254 0.94 -15.39 11.57
N PRO A 255 0.78 -16.31 12.55
CA PRO A 255 0.68 -15.94 13.97
C PRO A 255 1.94 -15.24 14.51
N ASP A 256 3.14 -15.69 14.15
CA ASP A 256 4.41 -15.06 14.56
C ASP A 256 4.49 -13.63 14.04
N ILE A 257 4.11 -13.40 12.78
CA ILE A 257 4.09 -12.08 12.15
C ILE A 257 3.15 -11.14 12.90
N ILE A 258 2.02 -11.66 13.39
CA ILE A 258 1.01 -10.88 14.11
C ILE A 258 1.48 -10.55 15.53
N ARG A 259 2.11 -11.51 16.23
CA ARG A 259 2.77 -11.27 17.52
C ARG A 259 3.84 -10.18 17.38
N ASP A 260 4.73 -10.31 16.41
CA ASP A 260 5.80 -9.34 16.18
C ASP A 260 5.23 -7.95 15.79
N ALA A 261 4.10 -7.91 15.09
CA ALA A 261 3.41 -6.66 14.81
C ALA A 261 2.79 -6.03 16.06
N HIS A 262 2.28 -6.82 17.01
CA HIS A 262 1.86 -6.31 18.32
C HIS A 262 3.02 -5.71 19.10
N ASP A 263 4.18 -6.37 19.14
CA ASP A 263 5.39 -5.82 19.75
C ASP A 263 5.80 -4.48 19.12
N LEU A 264 5.68 -4.35 17.80
CA LEU A 264 5.92 -3.10 17.09
C LEU A 264 4.93 -2.01 17.49
N LEU A 265 3.66 -2.36 17.70
CA LEU A 265 2.63 -1.43 18.13
C LEU A 265 2.90 -0.96 19.58
N GLU A 266 3.27 -1.85 20.48
CA GLU A 266 3.65 -1.48 21.86
C GLU A 266 4.89 -0.59 21.91
N LYS A 267 5.90 -0.89 21.07
CA LYS A 267 7.08 -0.04 20.89
C LYS A 267 6.71 1.34 20.33
N ALA A 268 5.63 1.43 19.54
CA ALA A 268 5.15 2.70 19.02
C ALA A 268 4.66 3.62 20.14
N GLU A 269 3.92 3.09 21.12
CA GLU A 269 3.42 3.86 22.27
C GLU A 269 4.56 4.41 23.14
N LYS A 270 5.68 3.68 23.24
CA LYS A 270 6.85 4.10 24.02
C LYS A 270 7.79 5.07 23.27
N ALA A 271 7.53 5.39 22.00
CA ALA A 271 8.43 6.27 21.24
C ALA A 271 8.24 7.75 21.61
N VAL A 272 9.35 8.44 21.86
CA VAL A 272 9.33 9.83 22.37
C VAL A 272 8.79 10.84 21.34
N PRO A 273 9.35 10.99 20.12
CA PRO A 273 8.82 11.97 19.19
C PRO A 273 7.48 11.50 18.58
N PRO A 274 6.45 12.37 18.50
CA PRO A 274 5.13 12.01 17.94
C PRO A 274 5.20 11.47 16.51
N SER A 275 6.09 12.03 15.70
CA SER A 275 6.33 11.56 14.33
C SER A 275 6.83 10.11 14.28
N LYS A 276 7.70 9.72 15.22
CA LYS A 276 8.20 8.35 15.34
C LYS A 276 7.11 7.41 15.84
N ARG A 277 6.26 7.81 16.79
CA ARG A 277 5.09 7.02 17.22
C ARG A 277 4.20 6.70 16.02
N HIS A 278 3.80 7.72 15.26
CA HIS A 278 2.96 7.55 14.07
C HIS A 278 3.60 6.63 13.02
N ILE A 279 4.89 6.81 12.73
CA ILE A 279 5.62 5.93 11.80
C ILE A 279 5.63 4.48 12.29
N GLN A 280 5.83 4.25 13.59
CA GLN A 280 5.83 2.90 14.15
C GLN A 280 4.43 2.27 14.12
N ARG A 281 3.36 3.03 14.41
CA ARG A 281 1.97 2.56 14.22
C ARG A 281 1.71 2.16 12.77
N ASN A 282 2.12 2.99 11.81
CA ASN A 282 2.06 2.65 10.38
C ASN A 282 2.84 1.36 10.07
N ARG A 283 4.03 1.17 10.64
CA ARG A 283 4.85 -0.03 10.40
C ARG A 283 4.19 -1.28 10.98
N ALA A 284 3.68 -1.21 12.21
CA ALA A 284 2.95 -2.30 12.85
C ALA A 284 1.74 -2.73 12.00
N ALA A 285 0.89 -1.78 11.59
CA ALA A 285 -0.26 -2.07 10.74
C ALA A 285 0.15 -2.58 9.33
N ALA A 286 1.20 -2.01 8.74
CA ALA A 286 1.73 -2.46 7.45
C ALA A 286 2.34 -3.88 7.52
N PHE A 287 2.81 -4.31 8.69
CA PHE A 287 3.32 -5.65 8.91
C PHE A 287 2.20 -6.65 9.23
N ALA A 288 1.28 -6.29 10.11
CA ALA A 288 0.15 -7.13 10.53
C ALA A 288 -0.87 -7.39 9.42
N LEU A 289 -1.36 -6.35 8.74
CA LEU A 289 -2.51 -6.49 7.85
C LEU A 289 -2.26 -7.44 6.67
N PRO A 290 -1.08 -7.49 6.03
CA PRO A 290 -0.84 -8.48 4.97
C PRO A 290 -0.87 -9.93 5.46
N ALA A 291 -0.64 -10.22 6.74
CA ALA A 291 -0.71 -11.57 7.29
C ALA A 291 -2.15 -12.11 7.31
N ILE A 292 -3.15 -11.24 7.48
CA ILE A 292 -4.58 -11.63 7.50
C ILE A 292 -5.32 -11.28 6.21
N LEU A 293 -4.84 -10.29 5.46
CA LEU A 293 -5.42 -9.79 4.22
C LEU A 293 -4.31 -9.70 3.20
N PRO A 294 -3.87 -10.81 2.59
CA PRO A 294 -2.67 -10.87 1.77
C PRO A 294 -2.91 -10.28 0.37
N LEU A 295 -3.28 -9.00 0.34
CA LEU A 295 -3.45 -8.16 -0.84
C LEU A 295 -2.11 -7.98 -1.56
N ARG A 296 -2.15 -7.98 -2.90
CA ARG A 296 -0.91 -8.13 -3.69
C ARG A 296 0.01 -6.90 -3.62
N ARG A 297 -0.47 -5.71 -4.01
CA ARG A 297 0.33 -4.46 -4.07
C ARG A 297 -0.51 -3.18 -3.92
N GLU A 298 -1.76 -3.31 -3.51
CA GLU A 298 -2.78 -2.27 -3.69
C GLU A 298 -3.16 -1.60 -2.37
N TRP A 299 -2.22 -1.63 -1.42
CA TRP A 299 -2.38 -1.02 -0.10
C TRP A 299 -2.59 0.49 -0.16
N ASP A 300 -2.09 1.14 -1.20
CA ASP A 300 -2.31 2.56 -1.52
C ASP A 300 -3.75 2.88 -1.96
N LYS A 301 -4.52 1.85 -2.33
CA LYS A 301 -5.92 2.01 -2.73
C LYS A 301 -6.89 1.86 -1.57
N ILE A 302 -6.40 1.52 -0.37
CA ILE A 302 -7.24 1.40 0.82
C ILE A 302 -7.46 2.80 1.40
N ILE A 303 -8.67 3.30 1.24
CA ILE A 303 -9.09 4.65 1.58
C ILE A 303 -10.38 4.55 2.42
N PHE A 304 -10.38 5.18 3.60
CA PHE A 304 -11.54 5.27 4.47
C PHE A 304 -12.70 5.97 3.73
N GLY A 305 -13.94 5.52 3.93
CA GLY A 305 -15.12 6.11 3.29
C GLY A 305 -15.21 5.92 1.77
N LYS A 306 -14.27 5.17 1.18
CA LYS A 306 -14.25 4.85 -0.26
C LYS A 306 -14.13 3.35 -0.51
N THR A 307 -13.18 2.70 0.14
CA THR A 307 -12.96 1.25 0.01
C THR A 307 -12.97 0.52 1.33
N LEU A 308 -12.79 1.22 2.45
CA LEU A 308 -12.78 0.69 3.80
C LEU A 308 -13.76 1.49 4.65
N PHE A 309 -14.65 0.80 5.35
CA PHE A 309 -15.73 1.39 6.14
C PHE A 309 -15.81 0.70 7.49
N TRP A 310 -16.02 1.43 8.56
CA TRP A 310 -16.39 0.90 9.86
C TRP A 310 -17.87 0.51 9.85
N ASP A 311 -18.16 -0.75 10.15
CA ASP A 311 -19.52 -1.29 10.15
C ASP A 311 -19.62 -2.48 11.10
N THR A 312 -20.52 -2.36 12.08
CA THR A 312 -20.87 -3.43 13.02
C THR A 312 -19.62 -4.09 13.59
N ASP A 313 -18.89 -3.35 14.43
CA ASP A 313 -17.68 -3.74 15.17
C ASP A 313 -16.38 -3.98 14.37
N ARG A 314 -16.39 -3.80 13.04
CA ARG A 314 -15.20 -4.08 12.23
C ARG A 314 -15.09 -3.22 10.99
N TYR A 315 -13.87 -3.18 10.45
CA TYR A 315 -13.63 -2.56 9.15
C TYR A 315 -13.95 -3.52 8.00
N ARG A 316 -14.77 -3.09 7.05
CA ARG A 316 -15.25 -3.87 5.90
C ARG A 316 -14.85 -3.21 4.59
N PHE A 317 -14.49 -4.04 3.62
CA PHE A 317 -14.25 -3.57 2.27
C PHE A 317 -15.57 -3.47 1.51
N ARG A 318 -15.79 -2.35 0.82
CA ARG A 318 -16.92 -2.13 -0.10
C ARG A 318 -16.41 -1.44 -1.36
N GLY A 319 -16.92 -1.78 -2.54
CA GLY A 319 -16.47 -1.16 -3.80
C GLY A 319 -15.02 -1.47 -4.19
N TYR A 320 -14.33 -2.36 -3.46
CA TYR A 320 -12.91 -2.66 -3.67
C TYR A 320 -12.74 -3.82 -4.65
N LYS A 321 -11.98 -3.60 -5.74
CA LYS A 321 -11.68 -4.61 -6.76
C LYS A 321 -10.17 -4.72 -6.98
N PRO A 322 -9.54 -5.86 -6.65
CA PRO A 322 -8.11 -6.06 -6.88
C PRO A 322 -7.71 -6.00 -8.37
N GLY A 323 -6.67 -5.23 -8.67
CA GLY A 323 -6.45 -4.61 -9.99
C GLY A 323 -5.92 -5.53 -11.09
N LYS A 324 -5.24 -6.65 -10.81
CA LYS A 324 -4.74 -7.55 -11.88
C LYS A 324 -5.89 -8.10 -12.74
N THR A 325 -7.10 -8.09 -12.20
CA THR A 325 -8.24 -8.81 -12.72
C THR A 325 -9.54 -7.99 -12.58
N ALA A 326 -9.44 -6.72 -12.17
CA ALA A 326 -10.57 -5.81 -11.98
C ALA A 326 -11.38 -5.52 -13.26
N LEU A 327 -10.78 -5.75 -14.43
CA LEU A 327 -11.40 -5.57 -15.75
C LEU A 327 -11.94 -6.88 -16.36
N LEU A 328 -11.89 -7.99 -15.63
CA LEU A 328 -12.48 -9.25 -16.11
C LEU A 328 -14.00 -9.25 -15.82
N ASP A 329 -14.78 -9.60 -16.84
CA ASP A 329 -16.24 -9.66 -16.74
C ASP A 329 -16.67 -10.67 -15.66
N GLY A 330 -17.73 -10.34 -14.91
CA GLY A 330 -18.28 -11.22 -13.86
C GLY A 330 -17.55 -11.18 -12.52
N ARG A 331 -16.48 -10.38 -12.34
CA ARG A 331 -15.76 -10.34 -11.07
C ARG A 331 -16.45 -9.49 -10.01
N ARG A 332 -16.72 -10.13 -8.88
CA ARG A 332 -17.34 -9.52 -7.69
C ARG A 332 -16.36 -8.62 -6.94
N GLU A 333 -16.91 -7.68 -6.20
CA GLU A 333 -16.14 -6.89 -5.23
C GLU A 333 -15.50 -7.82 -4.20
N PHE A 334 -14.35 -7.42 -3.68
CA PHE A 334 -13.67 -8.15 -2.61
C PHE A 334 -14.51 -8.04 -1.33
N PRO A 335 -15.11 -9.14 -0.84
CA PRO A 335 -16.04 -9.10 0.28
C PRO A 335 -15.31 -9.15 1.64
N GLY A 336 -14.04 -8.78 1.69
CA GLY A 336 -13.20 -8.96 2.86
C GLY A 336 -13.58 -8.02 4.01
N SER A 337 -13.22 -8.42 5.21
CA SER A 337 -13.25 -7.57 6.41
C SER A 337 -11.98 -7.78 7.23
N ILE A 338 -11.65 -6.79 8.05
CA ILE A 338 -10.59 -6.90 9.04
C ILE A 338 -11.21 -7.52 10.28
N HIS A 339 -10.62 -8.61 10.77
CA HIS A 339 -11.09 -9.26 12.00
C HIS A 339 -11.09 -8.27 13.17
N PRO A 340 -12.10 -8.25 14.07
CA PRO A 340 -12.17 -7.28 15.17
C PRO A 340 -10.89 -7.17 16.00
N MET A 341 -10.19 -8.28 16.22
CA MET A 341 -8.93 -8.31 16.97
C MET A 341 -7.80 -7.54 16.29
N MET A 342 -7.83 -7.52 14.96
CA MET A 342 -6.87 -6.83 14.10
C MET A 342 -7.30 -5.38 13.85
N SER A 343 -8.54 -4.99 14.18
CA SER A 343 -9.01 -3.60 14.10
C SER A 343 -8.13 -2.66 14.91
N ARG A 344 -7.51 -3.14 16.00
CA ARG A 344 -6.61 -2.31 16.83
C ARG A 344 -5.44 -1.70 16.05
N PHE A 345 -4.95 -2.38 15.00
CA PHE A 345 -3.90 -1.84 14.14
C PHE A 345 -4.41 -0.67 13.31
N VAL A 346 -5.64 -0.74 12.82
CA VAL A 346 -6.30 0.34 12.07
C VAL A 346 -6.71 1.47 13.01
N ASP A 347 -7.25 1.14 14.18
CA ASP A 347 -7.63 2.08 15.23
C ASP A 347 -6.42 2.89 15.68
N ALA A 348 -5.24 2.28 15.84
CA ALA A 348 -4.01 3.01 16.13
C ALA A 348 -3.65 4.05 15.04
N LEU A 349 -3.98 3.80 13.77
CA LEU A 349 -3.77 4.77 12.68
C LEU A 349 -4.84 5.86 12.65
N VAL A 350 -6.05 5.58 13.11
CA VAL A 350 -7.15 6.55 13.21
C VAL A 350 -6.95 7.44 14.42
N LEU A 351 -6.72 6.83 15.57
CA LEU A 351 -6.54 7.47 16.86
C LEU A 351 -5.27 8.31 16.92
N GLN A 352 -4.16 7.79 16.37
CA GLN A 352 -2.83 8.37 16.53
C GLN A 352 -2.49 8.62 18.00
N ASP A 353 -2.35 9.89 18.41
CA ASP A 353 -2.04 10.28 19.79
C ASP A 353 -3.27 10.82 20.53
N ASN A 354 -4.46 10.74 19.94
CA ASN A 354 -5.70 11.18 20.58
C ASN A 354 -6.14 10.19 21.66
N ASN A 355 -6.93 10.67 22.62
CA ASN A 355 -7.55 9.81 23.63
C ASN A 355 -8.57 8.84 22.98
N PRO A 356 -8.61 7.55 23.36
CA PRO A 356 -9.56 6.56 22.84
C PRO A 356 -11.03 6.98 22.83
N ARG A 357 -11.48 7.89 23.72
CA ARG A 357 -12.85 8.40 23.72
C ARG A 357 -13.27 9.09 22.42
N TYR A 358 -12.31 9.56 21.62
CA TYR A 358 -12.55 10.18 20.32
C TYR A 358 -12.53 9.21 19.15
N LEU A 359 -12.33 7.90 19.38
CA LEU A 359 -12.13 6.94 18.30
C LEU A 359 -13.30 6.90 17.31
N GLU A 360 -14.54 6.95 17.79
CA GLU A 360 -15.74 6.92 16.94
C GLU A 360 -15.80 8.12 16.00
N VAL A 361 -15.71 9.35 16.54
CA VAL A 361 -15.72 10.56 15.73
C VAL A 361 -14.51 10.68 14.79
N LEU A 362 -13.36 10.13 15.18
CA LEU A 362 -12.16 10.09 14.34
C LEU A 362 -12.30 9.08 13.20
N ARG A 363 -13.04 7.97 13.39
CA ARG A 363 -13.40 7.05 12.30
C ARG A 363 -14.29 7.78 11.29
N ASP A 364 -15.35 8.42 11.76
CA ASP A 364 -16.25 9.21 10.89
C ASP A 364 -15.50 10.30 10.14
N HIS A 365 -14.62 11.02 10.83
CA HIS A 365 -13.77 12.03 10.20
C HIS A 365 -12.85 11.43 9.13
N ALA A 366 -12.21 10.28 9.39
CA ALA A 366 -11.36 9.61 8.42
C ALA A 366 -12.15 9.15 7.18
N GLU A 367 -13.38 8.66 7.36
CA GLU A 367 -14.26 8.28 6.25
C GLU A 367 -14.74 9.48 5.43
N ASN A 368 -15.24 10.52 6.10
CA ASN A 368 -15.75 11.72 5.45
C ASN A 368 -14.64 12.47 4.69
N SER A 369 -13.43 12.53 5.25
CA SER A 369 -12.26 13.14 4.61
C SER A 369 -11.62 12.26 3.53
N LYS A 370 -12.10 11.01 3.34
CA LYS A 370 -11.53 10.02 2.42
C LYS A 370 -10.04 9.83 2.65
N ARG A 371 -9.62 9.73 3.91
CA ARG A 371 -8.22 9.60 4.29
C ARG A 371 -7.66 8.25 3.80
N PRO A 372 -6.47 8.21 3.17
CA PRO A 372 -5.80 6.93 2.92
C PRO A 372 -5.45 6.21 4.23
N LEU A 373 -5.46 4.87 4.21
CA LEU A 373 -5.16 4.07 5.39
C LEU A 373 -3.79 4.45 5.98
N PHE A 374 -2.78 4.52 5.11
CA PHE A 374 -1.42 4.90 5.49
C PHE A 374 -1.09 6.33 5.04
N VAL A 375 -0.80 7.19 6.01
CA VAL A 375 -0.37 8.58 5.80
C VAL A 375 0.90 8.86 6.58
N HIS A 376 1.72 9.79 6.13
CA HIS A 376 2.80 10.36 6.93
C HIS A 376 2.23 11.16 8.12
N PRO A 377 3.05 11.47 9.15
CA PRO A 377 2.62 12.29 10.30
C PRO A 377 1.95 13.61 9.92
N ASN A 378 2.29 14.19 8.77
CA ASN A 378 1.71 15.43 8.25
C ASN A 378 0.41 15.22 7.43
N GLY A 379 -0.13 13.99 7.38
CA GLY A 379 -1.35 13.64 6.64
C GLY A 379 -1.14 13.30 5.16
N ILE A 380 0.06 13.49 4.60
CA ILE A 380 0.33 13.18 3.19
C ILE A 380 0.29 11.66 2.96
N PRO A 381 -0.33 11.15 1.88
CA PRO A 381 -0.35 9.72 1.58
C PRO A 381 1.07 9.15 1.43
N VAL A 382 1.31 7.96 1.96
CA VAL A 382 2.60 7.27 1.77
C VAL A 382 2.78 6.79 0.32
N ALA A 383 4.01 6.45 -0.07
CA ALA A 383 4.28 5.90 -1.40
C ALA A 383 3.57 4.56 -1.66
N LYS A 384 3.24 4.27 -2.93
CA LYS A 384 2.55 3.04 -3.34
C LYS A 384 3.18 1.73 -2.84
N ASN A 385 4.50 1.69 -2.75
CA ASN A 385 5.25 0.51 -2.31
C ASN A 385 5.52 0.49 -0.79
N TYR A 386 4.93 1.40 0.00
CA TYR A 386 5.22 1.58 1.42
C TYR A 386 5.16 0.26 2.19
N VAL A 387 4.03 -0.44 2.13
CA VAL A 387 3.84 -1.74 2.83
C VAL A 387 4.90 -2.77 2.42
N THR A 388 5.22 -2.84 1.13
CA THR A 388 6.27 -3.75 0.63
C THR A 388 7.68 -3.35 1.10
N ASN A 389 7.93 -2.05 1.30
CA ASN A 389 9.21 -1.57 1.83
C ASN A 389 9.31 -1.83 3.33
N VAL A 390 8.24 -1.60 4.10
CA VAL A 390 8.18 -1.96 5.53
C VAL A 390 8.48 -3.45 5.73
N TRP A 391 7.84 -4.32 4.95
CA TRP A 391 8.14 -5.75 4.98
C TRP A 391 9.60 -6.07 4.62
N ARG A 392 10.21 -5.31 3.70
CA ARG A 392 11.61 -5.56 3.33
C ARG A 392 12.56 -5.18 4.45
N GLU A 393 12.26 -4.11 5.16
CA GLU A 393 13.04 -3.66 6.32
C GLU A 393 12.91 -4.61 7.51
N ILE A 394 11.70 -5.16 7.75
CA ILE A 394 11.43 -6.01 8.91
C ILE A 394 11.77 -7.47 8.64
N ALA A 395 11.35 -8.00 7.48
CA ALA A 395 11.36 -9.42 7.15
C ALA A 395 12.24 -9.76 5.93
N GLY A 396 13.06 -8.83 5.44
CA GLY A 396 14.00 -9.06 4.33
C GLY A 396 13.35 -9.30 2.94
N THR A 397 12.02 -9.22 2.84
CA THR A 397 11.27 -9.48 1.60
C THR A 397 10.05 -8.60 1.44
N GLY A 398 9.38 -8.64 0.29
CA GLY A 398 8.16 -7.86 0.07
C GLY A 398 6.91 -8.53 0.66
N ALA A 399 5.92 -7.71 1.06
CA ALA A 399 4.64 -8.15 1.63
C ALA A 399 3.86 -9.19 0.81
N GLN A 400 4.14 -9.32 -0.49
CA GLN A 400 3.54 -10.36 -1.32
C GLN A 400 3.88 -11.78 -0.83
N ILE A 401 4.96 -11.95 -0.04
CA ILE A 401 5.31 -13.24 0.57
C ILE A 401 4.22 -13.74 1.53
N ALA A 402 3.43 -12.84 2.12
CA ALA A 402 2.34 -13.21 3.02
C ALA A 402 1.34 -14.17 2.35
N ARG A 403 1.14 -14.05 1.02
CA ARG A 403 0.34 -14.99 0.25
C ARG A 403 0.95 -16.40 0.23
N THR A 404 2.26 -16.51 0.09
CA THR A 404 2.97 -17.79 0.17
C THR A 404 2.87 -18.36 1.58
N SER A 405 3.07 -17.53 2.61
CA SER A 405 2.97 -17.94 4.02
C SER A 405 1.58 -18.47 4.36
N MET A 406 0.51 -17.85 3.85
CA MET A 406 -0.86 -18.35 4.01
C MET A 406 -1.07 -19.71 3.34
N HIS A 407 -0.54 -19.91 2.13
CA HIS A 407 -0.66 -21.18 1.42
C HIS A 407 0.17 -22.30 2.07
N ASP A 408 1.34 -21.97 2.60
CA ASP A 408 2.18 -22.93 3.34
C ASP A 408 1.50 -23.33 4.67
N TYR A 409 1.09 -22.34 5.46
CA TYR A 409 0.48 -22.54 6.77
C TYR A 409 -0.88 -23.25 6.70
N PHE A 410 -1.78 -22.82 5.81
CA PHE A 410 -3.08 -23.49 5.66
C PHE A 410 -2.99 -24.73 4.77
N GLY A 411 -2.11 -24.77 3.77
CA GLY A 411 -1.97 -25.92 2.87
C GLY A 411 -1.57 -27.20 3.61
N ALA A 412 -0.82 -27.07 4.71
CA ALA A 412 -0.52 -28.18 5.61
C ALA A 412 -1.77 -28.81 6.29
N ARG A 413 -2.95 -28.17 6.21
CA ARG A 413 -4.24 -28.72 6.66
C ARG A 413 -5.01 -29.46 5.55
N GLY A 414 -4.34 -29.82 4.46
CA GLY A 414 -4.93 -30.51 3.32
C GLY A 414 -5.86 -29.63 2.48
N GLU A 415 -6.78 -30.24 1.73
CA GLU A 415 -7.56 -29.53 0.69
C GLU A 415 -8.43 -28.40 1.23
N GLU A 416 -9.00 -28.53 2.44
CA GLU A 416 -9.80 -27.47 3.05
C GLU A 416 -8.95 -26.24 3.38
N GLY A 417 -7.75 -26.46 3.91
CA GLY A 417 -6.80 -25.38 4.17
C GLY A 417 -6.34 -24.70 2.88
N VAL A 418 -6.09 -25.44 1.80
CA VAL A 418 -5.81 -24.86 0.48
C VAL A 418 -6.97 -23.98 0.00
N ARG A 419 -8.23 -24.44 0.14
CA ARG A 419 -9.42 -23.65 -0.19
C ARG A 419 -9.47 -22.36 0.64
N MET A 420 -9.20 -22.44 1.95
CA MET A 420 -9.14 -21.29 2.83
C MET A 420 -8.08 -20.28 2.39
N ALA A 421 -6.86 -20.74 2.10
CA ALA A 421 -5.77 -19.90 1.61
C ALA A 421 -6.14 -19.22 0.28
N MET A 422 -6.81 -19.93 -0.63
CA MET A 422 -7.31 -19.38 -1.90
C MET A 422 -8.33 -18.26 -1.67
N ILE A 423 -9.31 -18.47 -0.78
CA ILE A 423 -10.33 -17.47 -0.42
C ILE A 423 -9.66 -16.22 0.16
N MET A 424 -8.80 -16.38 1.17
CA MET A 424 -8.07 -15.30 1.82
C MET A 424 -7.19 -14.52 0.84
N CYS A 425 -6.58 -15.22 -0.12
CA CYS A 425 -5.79 -14.63 -1.17
C CYS A 425 -6.60 -14.07 -2.35
N ASN A 426 -7.93 -14.18 -2.33
CA ASN A 426 -8.82 -13.85 -3.45
C ASN A 426 -8.36 -14.48 -4.79
N GLN A 427 -8.05 -15.78 -4.74
CA GLN A 427 -7.64 -16.62 -5.87
C GLN A 427 -8.82 -17.49 -6.32
N HIS A 428 -8.95 -17.71 -7.63
CA HIS A 428 -10.04 -18.50 -8.21
C HIS A 428 -9.55 -19.65 -9.11
N SER A 429 -8.22 -19.80 -9.30
CA SER A 429 -7.62 -20.85 -10.14
C SER A 429 -6.72 -21.71 -9.26
N ARG A 430 -6.88 -23.03 -9.38
CA ARG A 430 -6.09 -24.05 -8.66
C ARG A 430 -4.63 -24.00 -9.09
N ASP A 431 -4.34 -23.83 -10.38
CA ASP A 431 -2.97 -23.65 -10.89
C ASP A 431 -2.22 -22.49 -10.21
N THR A 432 -2.95 -21.42 -9.85
CA THR A 432 -2.34 -20.31 -9.09
C THR A 432 -2.02 -20.72 -7.66
N ALA A 433 -2.86 -21.53 -7.02
CA ALA A 433 -2.65 -22.07 -5.67
C ALA A 433 -1.50 -23.08 -5.64
N ASP A 434 -1.46 -23.99 -6.61
CA ASP A 434 -0.40 -25.02 -6.74
C ASP A 434 0.99 -24.39 -6.87
N SER A 435 1.10 -23.20 -7.48
CA SER A 435 2.36 -22.44 -7.52
C SER A 435 2.86 -21.91 -6.16
N TYR A 436 2.02 -21.95 -5.12
CA TYR A 436 2.33 -21.58 -3.72
C TYR A 436 2.42 -22.78 -2.77
N ILE A 437 2.02 -23.97 -3.22
CA ILE A 437 2.16 -25.23 -2.50
C ILE A 437 3.55 -25.77 -2.85
N GLY A 438 4.55 -25.44 -2.02
CA GLY A 438 5.91 -25.92 -2.18
C GLY A 438 6.08 -27.34 -1.67
N SER A 439 7.29 -27.89 -1.85
CA SER A 439 7.74 -29.18 -1.29
C SER A 439 7.65 -29.26 0.26
N SER A 440 7.36 -28.14 0.95
CA SER A 440 7.24 -28.03 2.40
C SER A 440 5.94 -28.61 2.98
N VAL A 441 4.89 -28.80 2.17
CA VAL A 441 3.62 -29.36 2.66
C VAL A 441 3.79 -30.78 3.21
N GLY A 442 4.71 -31.56 2.63
CA GLY A 442 5.05 -32.91 3.12
C GLY A 442 5.86 -32.92 4.42
N GLU A 443 6.62 -31.86 4.73
CA GLU A 443 7.36 -31.76 6.00
C GLU A 443 6.47 -31.27 7.15
N HIS A 444 5.42 -30.51 6.86
CA HIS A 444 4.55 -29.88 7.86
C HIS A 444 3.28 -30.69 8.21
N GLU A 445 2.90 -31.69 7.39
CA GLU A 445 1.83 -32.65 7.73
C GLU A 445 2.13 -33.45 9.01
N LEU A 446 3.40 -33.59 9.38
CA LEU A 446 3.82 -34.38 10.55
C LEU A 446 3.79 -33.60 11.89
N GLU A 447 3.62 -32.27 11.89
CA GLU A 447 3.68 -31.46 13.11
C GLU A 447 2.35 -30.84 13.56
N MET A 448 1.31 -30.75 12.70
CA MET A 448 0.09 -30.01 13.05
C MET A 448 -1.11 -30.93 13.31
N VAL A 449 -1.29 -31.29 14.58
CA VAL A 449 -2.58 -31.71 15.14
C VAL A 449 -3.24 -30.47 15.78
N SER A 450 -4.41 -30.11 15.25
CA SER A 450 -5.46 -29.28 15.88
C SER A 450 -5.05 -27.91 16.43
N GLU A 451 -5.23 -26.85 15.64
CA GLU A 451 -5.64 -25.52 16.14
C GLU A 451 -6.13 -24.67 14.96
N ASP A 452 -7.35 -24.11 15.07
CA ASP A 452 -7.92 -23.18 14.09
C ASP A 452 -7.28 -21.80 14.26
N LEU A 453 -7.08 -21.05 13.16
CA LEU A 453 -6.48 -19.71 13.23
C LEU A 453 -7.31 -18.75 14.11
N LEU A 454 -8.64 -18.99 14.21
CA LEU A 454 -9.53 -18.27 15.13
C LEU A 454 -9.24 -18.62 16.59
N ASP A 455 -8.98 -19.90 16.89
CA ASP A 455 -8.60 -20.37 18.23
C ASP A 455 -7.19 -19.90 18.60
N GLU A 456 -6.24 -19.89 17.65
CA GLU A 456 -4.91 -19.28 17.84
C GLU A 456 -5.02 -17.76 18.02
N PHE A 457 -5.94 -17.09 17.33
CA PHE A 457 -6.22 -15.67 17.56
C PHE A 457 -6.73 -15.43 18.97
N GLU A 458 -7.72 -16.23 19.41
CA GLU A 458 -8.26 -16.17 20.78
C GLU A 458 -7.17 -16.50 21.83
N ALA A 459 -6.34 -17.51 21.60
CA ALA A 459 -5.23 -17.90 22.47
C ALA A 459 -4.14 -16.81 22.55
N LEU A 460 -3.76 -16.17 21.43
CA LEU A 460 -2.85 -15.02 21.42
C LEU A 460 -3.40 -13.81 22.20
N SER A 461 -4.72 -13.73 22.38
CA SER A 461 -5.34 -12.71 23.24
C SER A 461 -5.43 -13.10 24.71
N ALA A 462 -5.42 -14.40 25.01
CA ALA A 462 -5.34 -14.94 26.36
C ALA A 462 -3.91 -14.89 26.94
N MET A 463 -2.87 -14.75 26.11
CA MET A 463 -1.47 -14.56 26.52
C MET A 463 -1.15 -13.12 26.99
N LYS A 464 -2.15 -12.38 27.49
CA LYS A 464 -1.96 -11.07 28.13
C LYS A 464 -1.75 -11.20 29.63
#